data_AF-A0A261BS37-F1
#
_entry.id   AF-A0A261BS37-F1
#
_cell.length_a   1.000
_cell.length_b   1.000
_cell.length_c   1.000
_cell.angle_alpha   90.00
_cell.angle_beta   90.00
_cell.angle_gamma   90.00
#
_symmetry.space_group_name_H-M   'P 1'
#
loop_
_entity.id
_entity.type
_entity.pdbx_description
1 polymer ?
#
loop_
_entity_poly.entity_id
_entity_poly.type
_entity_poly.pdbx_seq_one_letter_code
_entity_poly.pdbx_strand_id
1 'polypeptide(L)'
;RLRIYKEKETENLQEKTSALIIQTVLNVMKPFNGEKGEYDPFMGQFNNNVHESNWISPEMKQCILLKLLSERLAKQHCPLEVSEKGYQLLRNGLDKQFGHWMGYTIIDHLESEDRYTNQLTSHGVKPNCLFFQRAFIIMLPDKIRKAVLEKTRGEEIEFLHLMNIISYEISLLED
;
A
#
# COMPACT_ATOMS: atom_id res chain seq x y z
N ARG A 1 10.27 -43.77 -4.21
CA ARG A 1 9.82 -43.57 -5.61
C ARG A 1 8.40 -42.99 -5.68
N LEU A 2 7.36 -43.63 -5.12
CA LEU A 2 5.96 -43.11 -5.14
C LEU A 2 5.74 -41.72 -4.52
N ARG A 3 6.46 -41.33 -3.45
CA ARG A 3 6.41 -39.97 -2.87
C ARG A 3 6.90 -38.88 -3.84
N ILE A 4 8.03 -39.11 -4.49
CA ILE A 4 8.66 -38.18 -5.44
C ILE A 4 7.76 -37.95 -6.67
N TYR A 5 7.03 -38.98 -7.12
CA TYR A 5 6.05 -38.84 -8.20
C TYR A 5 4.85 -37.97 -7.79
N LYS A 6 4.33 -38.15 -6.57
CA LYS A 6 3.23 -37.33 -6.05
C LYS A 6 3.63 -35.87 -5.84
N GLU A 7 4.84 -35.62 -5.33
CA GLU A 7 5.39 -34.25 -5.16
C GLU A 7 5.53 -33.54 -6.52
N LYS A 8 6.06 -34.23 -7.54
CA LYS A 8 6.13 -33.69 -8.91
C LYS A 8 4.78 -33.45 -9.56
N GLU A 9 3.79 -34.31 -9.31
CA GLU A 9 2.41 -34.08 -9.78
C GLU A 9 1.78 -32.86 -9.12
N THR A 10 1.98 -32.66 -7.81
CA THR A 10 1.49 -31.47 -7.10
C THR A 10 2.16 -30.19 -7.57
N GLU A 11 3.48 -30.19 -7.80
CA GLU A 11 4.21 -29.04 -8.38
C GLU A 11 3.70 -28.71 -9.79
N ASN A 12 3.48 -29.71 -10.64
CA ASN A 12 2.97 -29.51 -12.00
C ASN A 12 1.53 -28.99 -12.03
N LEU A 13 0.69 -29.46 -11.10
CA LEU A 13 -0.67 -28.95 -10.93
C LEU A 13 -0.66 -27.51 -10.43
N GLN A 14 0.24 -27.19 -9.51
CA GLN A 14 0.40 -25.85 -8.94
C GLN A 14 0.88 -24.85 -10.00
N GLU A 15 1.88 -25.19 -10.80
CA GLU A 15 2.35 -24.35 -11.92
C GLU A 15 1.24 -24.08 -12.95
N LYS A 16 0.47 -25.11 -13.32
CA LYS A 16 -0.67 -24.97 -14.26
C LYS A 16 -1.78 -24.09 -13.69
N THR A 17 -2.07 -24.24 -12.40
CA THR A 17 -3.09 -23.44 -11.71
C THR A 17 -2.65 -21.97 -11.63
N SER A 18 -1.40 -21.70 -11.30
CA SER A 18 -0.84 -20.34 -11.29
C SER A 18 -0.88 -19.68 -12.66
N ALA A 19 -0.52 -20.39 -13.74
CA ALA A 19 -0.58 -19.85 -15.10
C ALA A 19 -2.02 -19.50 -15.54
N LEU A 20 -2.99 -20.34 -15.20
CA LEU A 20 -4.42 -20.09 -15.46
C LEU A 20 -4.96 -18.88 -14.69
N ILE A 21 -4.59 -18.75 -13.41
CA ILE A 21 -4.96 -17.60 -12.58
C ILE A 21 -4.38 -16.32 -13.20
N ILE A 22 -3.10 -16.32 -13.59
CA ILE A 22 -2.45 -15.15 -14.19
C ILE A 22 -3.12 -14.74 -15.50
N GLN A 23 -3.43 -15.70 -16.38
CA GLN A 23 -4.16 -15.41 -17.62
C GLN A 23 -5.55 -14.84 -17.34
N THR A 24 -6.25 -15.38 -16.35
CA THR A 24 -7.57 -14.88 -15.95
C THR A 24 -7.48 -13.45 -15.45
N VAL A 25 -6.51 -13.15 -14.58
CA VAL A 25 -6.26 -11.80 -14.07
C VAL A 25 -6.00 -10.82 -15.21
N LEU A 26 -5.11 -11.16 -16.14
CA LEU A 26 -4.77 -10.28 -17.26
C LEU A 26 -5.95 -10.04 -18.22
N ASN A 27 -6.89 -10.97 -18.30
CA ASN A 27 -8.08 -10.83 -19.16
C ASN A 27 -9.23 -10.07 -18.48
N VAL A 28 -9.34 -10.15 -17.15
CA VAL A 28 -10.46 -9.56 -16.40
C VAL A 28 -10.12 -8.14 -15.91
N MET A 29 -8.86 -7.86 -15.60
CA MET A 29 -8.46 -6.55 -15.09
C MET A 29 -8.25 -5.53 -16.20
N LYS A 30 -8.89 -4.37 -16.06
CA LYS A 30 -8.61 -3.19 -16.90
C LYS A 30 -7.20 -2.66 -16.59
N PRO A 31 -6.35 -2.40 -17.60
CA PRO A 31 -5.08 -1.74 -17.39
C PRO A 31 -5.23 -0.33 -16.80
N PHE A 32 -4.32 0.04 -15.90
CA PHE A 32 -4.29 1.36 -15.27
C PHE A 32 -3.57 2.39 -16.14
N ASN A 33 -4.28 3.47 -16.47
CA ASN A 33 -3.81 4.54 -17.34
C ASN A 33 -3.16 5.73 -16.58
N GLY A 34 -3.25 5.75 -15.25
CA GLY A 34 -2.76 6.85 -14.41
C GLY A 34 -3.84 7.84 -13.98
N GLU A 35 -5.11 7.53 -14.20
CA GLU A 35 -6.22 8.35 -13.70
C GLU A 35 -6.38 8.16 -12.18
N LYS A 36 -6.12 9.21 -11.40
CA LYS A 36 -6.12 9.13 -9.93
C LYS A 36 -7.43 8.57 -9.35
N GLY A 37 -8.58 8.91 -9.93
CA GLY A 37 -9.89 8.41 -9.49
C GLY A 37 -10.09 6.90 -9.71
N GLU A 38 -9.31 6.28 -10.59
CA GLU A 38 -9.34 4.85 -10.87
C GLU A 38 -8.28 4.05 -10.10
N TYR A 39 -7.39 4.71 -9.35
CA TYR A 39 -6.25 4.06 -8.70
C TYR A 39 -6.65 3.11 -7.58
N ASP A 40 -7.48 3.55 -6.63
CA ASP A 40 -7.89 2.70 -5.50
C ASP A 40 -8.68 1.47 -5.96
N PRO A 41 -9.66 1.57 -6.89
CA PRO A 41 -10.33 0.40 -7.45
C PRO A 41 -9.37 -0.55 -8.19
N PHE A 42 -8.40 0.00 -8.93
CA PHE A 42 -7.40 -0.79 -9.63
C PHE A 42 -6.52 -1.59 -8.65
N MET A 43 -5.94 -0.91 -7.66
CA MET A 43 -5.07 -1.54 -6.67
C MET A 43 -5.85 -2.52 -5.77
N GLY A 44 -7.11 -2.23 -5.44
CA GLY A 44 -7.98 -3.17 -4.72
C GLY A 44 -8.19 -4.47 -5.49
N GLN A 45 -8.50 -4.39 -6.79
CA GLN A 45 -8.61 -5.58 -7.64
C GLN A 45 -7.27 -6.31 -7.78
N PHE A 46 -6.18 -5.59 -7.98
CA PHE A 46 -4.85 -6.19 -8.05
C PHE A 46 -4.50 -6.92 -6.76
N ASN A 47 -4.80 -6.33 -5.60
CA ASN A 47 -4.45 -6.91 -4.32
C ASN A 47 -5.17 -8.25 -4.09
N ASN A 48 -6.48 -8.26 -4.29
CA ASN A 48 -7.32 -9.45 -4.09
C ASN A 48 -6.96 -10.60 -5.05
N ASN A 49 -6.62 -10.28 -6.30
CA ASN A 49 -6.39 -11.31 -7.32
C ASN A 49 -4.93 -11.76 -7.43
N VAL A 50 -3.99 -10.89 -7.06
CA VAL A 50 -2.55 -11.11 -7.30
C VAL A 50 -1.73 -10.97 -6.03
N HIS A 51 -1.83 -9.85 -5.32
CA HIS A 51 -0.92 -9.56 -4.20
C HIS A 51 -1.07 -10.53 -3.03
N GLU A 52 -2.30 -10.81 -2.63
CA GLU A 52 -2.62 -11.68 -1.48
C GLU A 52 -2.42 -13.16 -1.79
N SER A 53 -2.21 -13.51 -3.07
CA SER A 53 -1.94 -14.89 -3.47
C SER A 53 -0.53 -15.30 -3.05
N ASN A 54 -0.46 -16.31 -2.18
CA ASN A 54 0.80 -16.96 -1.77
C ASN A 54 1.40 -17.86 -2.86
N TRP A 55 0.64 -18.15 -3.91
CA TRP A 55 1.03 -19.04 -5.01
C TRP A 55 1.76 -18.31 -6.15
N ILE A 56 1.74 -16.98 -6.14
CA ILE A 56 2.40 -16.13 -7.13
C ILE A 56 3.65 -15.56 -6.48
N SER A 57 4.81 -15.78 -7.09
CA SER A 57 6.07 -15.24 -6.55
C SER A 57 6.11 -13.72 -6.67
N PRO A 58 6.87 -13.01 -5.82
CA PRO A 58 7.03 -11.54 -5.90
C PRO A 58 7.46 -11.04 -7.29
N GLU A 59 8.37 -11.77 -7.95
CA GLU A 59 8.86 -11.48 -9.30
C GLU A 59 7.71 -11.52 -10.32
N MET A 60 6.86 -12.53 -10.21
CA MET A 60 5.71 -12.66 -11.08
C MET A 60 4.66 -11.58 -10.79
N LYS A 61 4.45 -11.22 -9.51
CA LYS A 61 3.58 -10.08 -9.13
C LYS A 61 4.09 -8.78 -9.76
N GLN A 62 5.40 -8.55 -9.79
CA GLN A 62 6.01 -7.40 -10.46
C GLN A 62 5.72 -7.39 -11.97
N CYS A 63 5.93 -8.51 -12.65
CA CYS A 63 5.68 -8.64 -14.08
C CYS A 63 4.21 -8.39 -14.43
N ILE A 64 3.28 -8.97 -13.66
CA ILE A 64 1.84 -8.78 -13.85
C ILE A 64 1.47 -7.30 -13.63
N LEU A 65 1.96 -6.69 -12.54
CA LEU A 65 1.70 -5.28 -12.26
C LEU A 65 2.19 -4.39 -13.39
N LEU A 66 3.43 -4.57 -13.86
CA LEU A 66 3.98 -3.82 -15.00
C LEU A 66 3.12 -3.99 -16.27
N LYS A 67 2.63 -5.20 -16.54
CA LYS A 67 1.78 -5.47 -17.71
C LYS A 67 0.41 -4.80 -17.62
N LEU A 68 -0.10 -4.62 -16.42
CA LEU A 68 -1.36 -3.94 -16.14
C LEU A 68 -1.21 -2.41 -16.09
N LEU A 69 -0.01 -1.86 -16.18
CA LEU A 69 0.20 -0.42 -16.34
C LEU A 69 0.23 -0.04 -17.83
N SER A 70 -0.20 1.18 -18.14
CA SER A 70 0.08 1.76 -19.46
C SER A 70 1.59 1.82 -19.73
N GLU A 71 1.99 1.75 -21.00
CA GLU A 71 3.41 1.75 -21.39
C GLU A 71 4.19 2.93 -20.79
N ARG A 72 3.56 4.10 -20.71
CA ARG A 72 4.15 5.30 -20.11
C ARG A 72 4.47 5.09 -18.63
N LEU A 73 3.53 4.55 -17.86
CA LEU A 73 3.71 4.31 -16.43
C LEU A 73 4.67 3.15 -16.17
N ALA A 74 4.59 2.09 -16.96
CA ALA A 74 5.52 0.98 -16.88
C ALA A 74 6.97 1.45 -17.07
N LYS A 75 7.24 2.32 -18.05
CA LYS A 75 8.58 2.92 -18.25
C LYS A 75 8.99 3.83 -17.09
N GLN A 76 8.06 4.62 -16.55
CA GLN A 76 8.34 5.56 -15.47
C GLN A 76 8.70 4.85 -14.16
N HIS A 77 8.02 3.73 -13.85
CA HIS A 77 8.18 3.01 -12.59
C HIS A 77 8.96 1.70 -12.73
N CYS A 78 9.51 1.40 -13.91
CA CYS A 78 10.24 0.16 -14.13
C CYS A 78 11.44 0.08 -13.17
N PRO A 79 11.47 -0.91 -12.28
CA PRO A 79 12.65 -1.14 -11.45
C PRO A 79 13.80 -1.64 -12.34
N LEU A 80 15.05 -1.45 -11.88
CA LEU A 80 16.26 -1.93 -12.56
C LEU A 80 16.29 -3.46 -12.71
N GLU A 81 15.62 -4.18 -11.81
CA GLU A 81 15.62 -5.64 -11.76
C GLU A 81 14.23 -6.20 -11.40
N VAL A 82 13.96 -7.41 -11.87
CA VAL A 82 12.78 -8.20 -11.44
C VAL A 82 13.15 -8.94 -10.16
N SER A 83 12.62 -8.49 -9.03
CA SER A 83 12.91 -9.02 -7.70
C SER A 83 11.81 -8.62 -6.72
N GLU A 84 11.74 -9.26 -5.55
CA GLU A 84 10.85 -8.80 -4.47
C GLU A 84 11.06 -7.34 -4.10
N LYS A 85 12.32 -6.87 -4.04
CA LYS A 85 12.63 -5.46 -3.79
C LYS A 85 12.12 -4.56 -4.92
N GLY A 86 12.29 -4.98 -6.17
CA GLY A 86 11.76 -4.27 -7.35
C GLY A 86 10.24 -4.16 -7.32
N TYR A 87 9.55 -5.24 -6.96
CA TYR A 87 8.11 -5.26 -6.76
C TYR A 87 7.63 -4.23 -5.72
N GLN A 88 8.26 -4.21 -4.55
CA GLN A 88 7.91 -3.27 -3.48
C GLN A 88 8.16 -1.80 -3.92
N LEU A 89 9.29 -1.53 -4.59
CA LEU A 89 9.59 -0.20 -5.12
C LEU A 89 8.55 0.26 -6.14
N LEU A 90 8.14 -0.62 -7.06
CA LEU A 90 7.10 -0.34 -8.05
C LEU A 90 5.78 0.05 -7.37
N ARG A 91 5.32 -0.73 -6.39
CA ARG A 91 4.09 -0.44 -5.65
C ARG A 91 4.19 0.89 -4.91
N ASN A 92 5.26 1.09 -4.15
CA ASN A 92 5.47 2.31 -3.40
C ASN A 92 5.51 3.54 -4.31
N GLY A 93 6.11 3.42 -5.51
CA GLY A 93 6.11 4.48 -6.51
C GLY A 93 4.72 4.83 -7.03
N LEU A 94 3.89 3.82 -7.27
CA LEU A 94 2.49 4.01 -7.68
C LEU A 94 1.64 4.60 -6.55
N ASP A 95 1.77 4.11 -5.32
CA ASP A 95 1.07 4.63 -4.15
C ASP A 95 1.47 6.09 -3.89
N LYS A 96 2.76 6.41 -4.07
CA LYS A 96 3.26 7.78 -4.02
C LYS A 96 2.74 8.64 -5.17
N GLN A 97 2.49 8.12 -6.36
CA GLN A 97 2.04 8.99 -7.45
C GLN A 97 0.51 9.17 -7.49
N PHE A 98 -0.23 8.11 -7.17
CA PHE A 98 -1.66 7.99 -7.41
C PHE A 98 -2.47 7.62 -6.18
N GLY A 99 -1.84 7.04 -5.15
CA GLY A 99 -2.51 6.70 -3.91
C GLY A 99 -3.05 7.93 -3.18
N HIS A 100 -4.09 7.74 -2.40
CA HIS A 100 -4.49 8.73 -1.40
C HIS A 100 -3.41 8.72 -0.30
N TRP A 101 -2.46 9.64 -0.42
CA TRP A 101 -1.32 9.92 0.46
C TRP A 101 -1.73 10.22 1.91
N MET A 102 -2.22 9.24 2.65
CA MET A 102 -2.67 9.45 4.04
C MET A 102 -1.70 8.88 5.09
N GLY A 103 -0.57 8.29 4.68
CA GLY A 103 0.38 7.64 5.61
C GLY A 103 1.75 8.31 5.72
N TYR A 104 2.47 8.47 4.61
CA TYR A 104 3.92 8.74 4.66
C TYR A 104 4.33 10.22 4.47
N THR A 105 3.63 11.01 3.66
CA THR A 105 3.89 12.47 3.56
C THR A 105 3.53 13.20 4.83
N ILE A 106 2.53 12.72 5.56
CA ILE A 106 2.10 13.38 6.79
C ILE A 106 3.22 13.30 7.83
N ILE A 107 4.10 12.29 7.82
CA ILE A 107 5.22 12.18 8.77
C ILE A 107 6.43 12.99 8.28
N ASP A 108 6.76 12.92 6.99
CA ASP A 108 7.94 13.61 6.44
C ASP A 108 7.76 15.13 6.24
N HIS A 109 6.52 15.66 6.26
CA HIS A 109 6.23 17.08 6.00
C HIS A 109 5.70 17.82 7.25
N LEU A 110 5.95 17.29 8.47
CA LEU A 110 5.51 17.83 9.77
C LEU A 110 6.16 19.17 10.19
N GLU A 111 6.31 20.14 9.29
CA GLU A 111 6.96 21.42 9.62
C GLU A 111 6.01 22.54 10.08
N SER A 112 4.67 22.46 9.95
CA SER A 112 3.77 23.42 10.64
C SER A 112 2.32 22.96 10.89
N GLU A 113 1.90 22.95 12.17
CA GLU A 113 0.60 22.48 12.73
C GLU A 113 -0.70 22.97 12.05
N ASP A 114 -0.77 24.23 11.58
CA ASP A 114 -2.03 24.85 11.12
C ASP A 114 -2.42 24.60 9.64
N ARG A 115 -1.48 24.13 8.81
CA ARG A 115 -1.77 23.93 7.36
C ARG A 115 -2.46 22.60 7.06
N TYR A 116 -2.38 21.61 7.94
CA TYR A 116 -2.82 20.24 7.65
C TYR A 116 -4.32 20.04 7.67
N THR A 117 -5.02 20.58 8.67
CA THR A 117 -6.48 20.45 8.77
C THR A 117 -7.15 21.10 7.56
N ASN A 118 -6.65 22.26 7.14
CA ASN A 118 -7.11 22.98 5.95
C ASN A 118 -6.82 22.21 4.66
N GLN A 119 -5.64 21.60 4.53
CA GLN A 119 -5.26 20.83 3.35
C GLN A 119 -6.00 19.48 3.26
N LEU A 120 -6.18 18.77 4.38
CA LEU A 120 -6.99 17.55 4.43
C LEU A 120 -8.45 17.85 4.07
N THR A 121 -8.99 18.95 4.62
CA THR A 121 -10.36 19.38 4.34
C THR A 121 -10.55 19.79 2.88
N SER A 122 -9.56 20.45 2.25
CA SER A 122 -9.65 20.81 0.83
C SER A 122 -9.63 19.60 -0.12
N HIS A 123 -9.19 18.44 0.36
CA HIS A 123 -9.25 17.15 -0.35
C HIS A 123 -10.45 16.29 0.08
N GLY A 124 -11.41 16.85 0.82
CA GLY A 124 -12.62 16.15 1.25
C GLY A 124 -12.43 15.21 2.43
N VAL A 125 -11.25 15.18 3.05
CA VAL A 125 -11.00 14.43 4.28
C VAL A 125 -11.56 15.21 5.47
N LYS A 126 -12.19 14.52 6.41
CA LYS A 126 -12.65 15.10 7.67
C LYS A 126 -11.66 14.72 8.79
N PRO A 127 -10.72 15.61 9.19
CA PRO A 127 -9.63 15.23 10.09
C PRO A 127 -10.10 14.77 11.46
N ASN A 128 -11.20 15.34 11.95
CA ASN A 128 -11.80 14.99 13.25
C ASN A 128 -12.78 13.80 13.16
N CYS A 129 -12.87 13.09 12.03
CA CYS A 129 -13.72 11.91 11.98
C CYS A 129 -12.98 10.69 12.55
N LEU A 130 -13.67 9.94 13.41
CA LEU A 130 -13.09 8.77 14.10
C LEU A 130 -12.51 7.72 13.14
N PHE A 131 -13.15 7.53 11.98
CA PHE A 131 -12.68 6.60 10.96
C PHE A 131 -11.30 6.99 10.44
N PHE A 132 -11.12 8.27 10.10
CA PHE A 132 -9.84 8.78 9.62
C PHE A 132 -8.78 8.72 10.71
N GLN A 133 -9.07 9.20 11.92
CA GLN A 133 -8.11 9.20 13.03
C GLN A 133 -7.65 7.78 13.38
N ARG A 134 -8.55 6.80 13.41
CA ARG A 134 -8.19 5.40 13.67
C ARG A 134 -7.33 4.83 12.55
N ALA A 135 -7.71 5.06 11.29
CA ALA A 135 -6.91 4.64 10.15
C ALA A 135 -5.51 5.26 10.18
N PHE A 136 -5.44 6.56 10.51
CA PHE A 136 -4.21 7.32 10.64
C PHE A 136 -3.29 6.76 11.74
N ILE A 137 -3.83 6.49 12.93
CA ILE A 137 -3.08 5.89 14.05
C ILE A 137 -2.55 4.49 13.68
N ILE A 138 -3.34 3.68 12.97
CA ILE A 138 -2.92 2.33 12.53
C ILE A 138 -1.70 2.39 11.61
N MET A 139 -1.58 3.45 10.79
CA MET A 139 -0.47 3.64 9.85
C MET A 139 0.83 4.10 10.52
N LEU A 140 0.81 4.49 11.79
CA LEU A 140 2.01 4.93 12.50
C LEU A 140 2.96 3.75 12.80
N PRO A 141 4.28 4.00 12.86
CA PRO A 141 5.26 3.00 13.30
C PRO A 141 4.93 2.44 14.69
N ASP A 142 5.24 1.17 14.93
CA ASP A 142 4.83 0.43 16.14
C ASP A 142 5.08 1.15 17.46
N LYS A 143 6.25 1.79 17.61
CA LYS A 143 6.63 2.50 18.84
C LYS A 143 5.74 3.73 19.05
N ILE A 144 5.59 4.56 18.02
CA ILE A 144 4.78 5.79 18.05
C ILE A 144 3.31 5.42 18.22
N ARG A 145 2.82 4.42 17.47
CA ARG A 145 1.43 3.95 17.54
C ARG A 145 1.05 3.52 18.96
N LYS A 146 1.90 2.74 19.63
CA LYS A 146 1.64 2.29 21.01
C LYS A 146 1.57 3.47 21.98
N ALA A 147 2.54 4.39 21.92
CA ALA A 147 2.57 5.57 22.78
C ALA A 147 1.35 6.49 22.56
N VAL A 148 0.96 6.71 21.31
CA VAL A 148 -0.23 7.48 20.95
C VAL A 148 -1.50 6.81 21.48
N LEU A 149 -1.65 5.49 21.32
CA LEU A 149 -2.81 4.77 21.86
C LEU A 149 -2.87 4.82 23.40
N GLU A 150 -1.73 4.73 24.08
CA GLU A 150 -1.65 4.86 25.53
C GLU A 150 -2.03 6.27 26.03
N LYS A 151 -1.59 7.31 25.31
CA LYS A 151 -1.87 8.72 25.66
C LYS A 151 -3.28 9.15 25.31
N THR A 152 -3.88 8.58 24.27
CA THR A 152 -5.24 8.94 23.84
C THR A 152 -6.32 8.12 24.53
N ARG A 153 -6.01 6.93 25.07
CA ARG A 153 -6.94 6.04 25.83
C ARG A 153 -8.29 5.79 25.15
N GLY A 154 -8.39 5.98 23.84
CA GLY A 154 -9.64 5.86 23.08
C GLY A 154 -10.62 7.03 23.26
N GLU A 155 -10.18 8.15 23.83
CA GLU A 155 -10.95 9.40 23.89
C GLU A 155 -11.07 10.04 22.50
N GLU A 156 -12.17 10.74 22.27
CA GLU A 156 -12.32 11.58 21.08
C GLU A 156 -11.44 12.81 21.26
N ILE A 157 -10.38 12.91 20.45
CA ILE A 157 -9.48 14.06 20.45
C ILE A 157 -9.54 14.77 19.11
N GLU A 158 -9.28 16.07 19.10
CA GLU A 158 -9.09 16.79 17.84
C GLU A 158 -7.84 16.26 17.13
N PHE A 159 -7.91 16.21 15.80
CA PHE A 159 -6.80 15.76 14.98
C PHE A 159 -5.53 16.58 15.24
N LEU A 160 -5.67 17.88 15.50
CA LEU A 160 -4.54 18.73 15.87
C LEU A 160 -3.85 18.24 17.14
N HIS A 161 -4.62 17.91 18.18
CA HIS A 161 -4.08 17.37 19.42
C HIS A 161 -3.40 16.01 19.20
N LEU A 162 -3.97 15.16 18.33
CA LEU A 162 -3.37 13.88 17.93
C LEU A 162 -1.99 14.10 17.28
N MET A 163 -1.88 15.09 16.38
CA MET A 163 -0.62 15.42 15.71
C MET A 163 0.43 15.89 16.70
N ASN A 164 0.07 16.70 17.70
CA ASN A 164 1.02 17.19 18.70
C ASN A 164 1.60 16.06 19.55
N ILE A 165 0.77 15.07 19.90
CA ILE A 165 1.23 13.85 20.59
C ILE A 165 2.23 13.10 19.69
N ILE A 166 1.90 12.91 18.41
CA ILE A 166 2.76 12.19 17.46
C ILE A 166 4.11 12.89 17.29
N SER A 167 4.11 14.21 17.06
CA SER A 167 5.34 15.00 16.90
C SER A 167 6.23 14.92 18.14
N TYR A 168 5.63 14.98 19.34
CA TYR A 168 6.37 14.80 20.59
C TYR A 168 7.01 13.42 20.69
N GLU A 169 6.27 12.34 20.39
CA GLU A 169 6.82 10.97 20.42
C GLU A 169 7.93 10.74 19.38
N ILE A 170 7.82 11.40 18.22
CA ILE A 170 8.89 11.36 17.20
C ILE A 170 10.15 12.02 17.76
N SER A 171 10.03 13.21 18.38
CA SER A 171 11.19 13.92 18.94
C SER A 171 11.93 13.10 20.01
N LEU A 172 11.21 12.30 20.80
CA LEU A 172 11.81 11.41 21.79
C LEU A 172 12.56 10.21 21.20
N LEU A 173 12.39 9.91 19.91
CA LEU A 173 13.10 8.83 19.21
C LEU A 173 14.36 9.32 18.49
N GLU A 174 14.53 10.63 18.36
CA GLU A 174 15.67 11.27 17.69
C GLU A 174 16.80 11.67 18.67
N ASP A 175 16.52 11.67 19.98
CA ASP A 175 17.49 11.81 21.09
C ASP A 175 18.06 10.46 21.58
#